data_AF-A0A6B3TPV2-F1
#
_entry.id   AF-A0A6B3TPV2-F1
#
_cell.length_a   1.000
_cell.length_b   1.000
_cell.length_c   1.000
_cell.angle_alpha   90.00
_cell.angle_beta   90.00
_cell.angle_gamma   90.00
#
_symmetry.space_group_name_H-M   'P 1'
#
loop_
_entity.id
_entity.type
_entity.pdbx_description
1 polymer ?
#
loop_
_entity_poly.entity_id
_entity_poly.type
_entity_poly.pdbx_seq_one_letter_code
_entity_poly.pdbx_strand_id
1 'polypeptide(L)'
;MSIRTLFIPNTIKGKIVSIDNFFYLLTLYLTVIIGFGLIYLIFELIGLTVLLEVNPENRNNPFESSFYFSAMMLFSVGNGDVIPHGIGRLIAAVEALIGYTLPAAFVAKVFFDREK
;
A
#
# COMPACT_ATOMS: atom_id res chain seq x y z
N MET A 1 -39.25 2.26 10.48
CA MET A 1 -38.32 3.40 10.33
C MET A 1 -38.25 3.75 8.84
N SER A 2 -38.34 5.03 8.49
CA SER A 2 -38.57 5.48 7.10
C SER A 2 -37.26 5.69 6.35
N ILE A 3 -37.18 5.27 5.09
CA ILE A 3 -36.03 5.45 4.16
C ILE A 3 -35.55 6.90 4.09
N ARG A 4 -36.40 7.88 4.42
CA ARG A 4 -36.01 9.30 4.53
C ARG A 4 -34.91 9.55 5.55
N THR A 5 -34.76 8.74 6.60
CA THR A 5 -33.70 8.95 7.60
C THR A 5 -32.31 8.55 7.10
N LEU A 6 -32.18 7.81 6.01
CA LEU A 6 -30.89 7.51 5.35
C LEU A 6 -30.35 8.69 4.54
N PHE A 7 -31.22 9.59 4.07
CA PHE A 7 -30.85 10.73 3.22
C PHE A 7 -30.84 12.07 3.97
N ILE A 8 -31.19 12.07 5.26
CA ILE A 8 -30.96 13.23 6.11
C ILE A 8 -29.47 13.19 6.49
N PRO A 9 -28.66 14.16 6.05
CA PRO A 9 -27.30 14.26 6.53
C PRO A 9 -27.40 14.64 8.00
N ASN A 10 -27.36 13.64 8.88
CA ASN A 10 -27.13 13.87 10.28
C ASN A 10 -25.74 14.50 10.34
N THR A 11 -25.71 15.82 10.48
CA THR A 11 -24.51 16.62 10.59
C THR A 11 -23.90 16.33 11.94
N ILE A 12 -23.27 15.15 12.03
CA ILE A 12 -22.34 14.83 13.10
C ILE A 12 -21.22 15.85 12.94
N LYS A 13 -21.32 16.92 13.73
CA LYS A 13 -20.25 17.87 14.02
C LYS A 13 -19.08 17.07 14.59
N GLY A 14 -18.24 16.61 13.69
CA GLY A 14 -17.10 15.75 13.96
C GLY A 14 -16.56 15.34 12.62
N LYS A 15 -15.68 16.17 12.04
CA LYS A 15 -14.94 15.84 10.81
C LYS A 15 -14.03 14.66 11.15
N ILE A 16 -14.57 13.43 11.13
CA ILE A 16 -13.83 12.27 11.67
C ILE A 16 -12.58 12.01 10.82
N VAL A 17 -12.64 12.35 9.53
CA VAL A 17 -11.52 12.36 8.58
C VAL A 17 -11.74 13.56 7.64
N SER A 18 -10.87 14.58 7.67
CA SER A 18 -10.90 15.64 6.65
C SER A 18 -10.43 15.06 5.31
N ILE A 19 -10.90 15.61 4.20
CA ILE A 19 -10.42 15.26 2.85
C ILE A 19 -8.87 15.37 2.77
N ASP A 20 -8.30 16.31 3.53
CA ASP A 20 -6.85 16.52 3.64
C ASP A 20 -6.12 15.31 4.24
N ASN A 21 -6.71 14.66 5.25
CA ASN A 21 -6.13 13.48 5.87
C ASN A 21 -6.18 12.27 4.92
N PHE A 22 -7.19 12.20 4.06
CA PHE A 22 -7.27 11.18 3.01
C PHE A 22 -6.16 11.38 1.97
N PHE A 23 -5.96 12.61 1.47
CA PHE A 23 -4.87 12.91 0.53
C PHE A 23 -3.49 12.71 1.15
N TYR A 24 -3.32 13.04 2.43
CA TYR A 24 -2.11 12.75 3.18
C TYR A 24 -1.82 11.25 3.22
N LEU A 25 -2.81 10.43 3.58
CA LEU A 25 -2.67 8.99 3.64
C LEU A 25 -2.37 8.38 2.26
N LEU A 26 -3.08 8.84 1.22
CA LEU A 26 -2.85 8.42 -0.17
C LEU A 26 -1.42 8.72 -0.62
N THR A 27 -0.92 9.93 -0.33
CA THR A 27 0.45 10.33 -0.66
C THR A 27 1.47 9.46 0.07
N LEU A 28 1.18 9.11 1.31
CA LEU A 28 2.03 8.22 2.11
C LEU A 28 2.10 6.83 1.47
N TYR A 29 0.97 6.21 1.14
CA TYR A 29 0.95 4.93 0.43
C TYR A 29 1.70 4.98 -0.89
N LEU A 30 1.44 5.99 -1.73
CA LEU A 30 2.14 6.15 -3.01
C LEU A 30 3.65 6.29 -2.82
N THR A 31 4.11 7.03 -1.81
CA THR A 31 5.53 7.19 -1.51
C THR A 31 6.19 5.86 -1.18
N VAL A 32 5.52 5.01 -0.37
CA VAL A 32 6.05 3.69 0.00
C VAL A 32 6.04 2.75 -1.20
N ILE A 33 4.96 2.73 -1.99
CA ILE A 33 4.87 1.93 -3.22
C ILE A 33 5.99 2.30 -4.21
N ILE A 34 6.21 3.60 -4.41
CA ILE A 34 7.27 4.07 -5.31
C ILE A 34 8.65 3.70 -4.74
N GLY A 35 8.87 3.88 -3.44
CA GLY A 35 10.14 3.54 -2.79
C GLY A 35 10.50 2.06 -2.94
N PHE A 36 9.60 1.16 -2.55
CA PHE A 36 9.83 -0.28 -2.65
C PHE A 36 9.80 -0.78 -4.10
N GLY A 37 8.88 -0.28 -4.93
CA GLY A 37 8.86 -0.58 -6.36
C GLY A 37 10.19 -0.26 -7.06
N LEU A 38 10.81 0.88 -6.73
CA LEU A 38 12.14 1.22 -7.23
C LEU A 38 13.23 0.30 -6.69
N ILE A 39 13.16 -0.11 -5.42
CA ILE A 39 14.10 -1.08 -4.84
C ILE A 39 14.07 -2.38 -5.64
N TYR A 40 12.88 -2.98 -5.83
CA TYR A 40 12.76 -4.22 -6.60
C TYR A 40 13.24 -4.06 -8.05
N LEU A 41 12.87 -2.95 -8.70
CA LEU A 41 13.29 -2.66 -10.06
C LEU A 41 14.81 -2.56 -10.19
N ILE A 42 15.48 -1.85 -9.27
CA ILE A 42 16.94 -1.72 -9.29
C ILE A 42 17.60 -3.09 -9.16
N PHE A 43 17.09 -3.96 -8.28
CA PHE A 43 17.62 -5.33 -8.13
C PHE A 43 17.47 -6.15 -9.43
N GLU A 44 16.31 -6.10 -10.08
CA GLU A 44 16.12 -6.76 -11.38
C GLU A 44 17.04 -6.18 -12.46
N LEU A 45 17.23 -4.85 -12.51
CA LEU A 45 18.10 -4.19 -13.50
C LEU A 45 19.59 -4.53 -13.33
N ILE A 46 20.06 -4.81 -12.11
CA ILE A 46 21.44 -5.28 -11.86
C ILE A 46 21.58 -6.80 -12.06
N GLY A 47 20.52 -7.49 -12.50
CA GLY A 47 20.52 -8.93 -12.77
C GLY A 47 20.34 -9.81 -11.53
N LEU A 48 19.94 -9.24 -10.39
CA LEU A 48 19.57 -10.00 -9.20
C LEU A 48 18.07 -10.27 -9.20
N THR A 49 17.69 -11.51 -9.50
CA THR A 49 16.28 -11.92 -9.51
C THR A 49 15.70 -11.91 -8.10
N VAL A 50 14.90 -10.88 -7.81
CA VAL A 50 14.22 -10.69 -6.52
C VAL A 50 12.72 -10.95 -6.61
N LEU A 51 12.17 -10.92 -7.83
CA LEU A 51 10.78 -11.25 -8.11
C LEU A 51 10.73 -12.40 -9.12
N LEU A 52 9.78 -13.30 -8.93
CA LEU A 52 9.47 -14.37 -9.88
C LEU A 52 8.01 -14.26 -10.29
N GLU A 53 7.80 -14.31 -11.60
CA GLU A 53 6.47 -14.42 -12.19
C GLU A 53 6.13 -15.90 -12.36
N VAL A 54 4.97 -16.31 -11.85
CA VAL A 54 4.54 -17.72 -11.87
C VAL A 54 4.21 -18.19 -13.29
N ASN A 55 3.74 -17.30 -14.16
CA ASN A 55 3.39 -17.60 -15.54
C ASN A 55 4.42 -16.98 -16.51
N PRO A 56 5.42 -17.74 -17.00
CA PRO A 56 6.53 -17.19 -17.79
C PRO A 56 6.12 -16.67 -19.17
N GLU A 57 4.96 -17.09 -19.68
CA GLU A 57 4.38 -16.61 -20.96
C GLU A 57 3.90 -15.15 -20.88
N ASN A 58 3.54 -14.69 -19.67
CA ASN A 58 3.10 -13.32 -19.41
C ASN A 58 4.21 -12.51 -18.72
N ARG A 59 5.46 -12.66 -19.21
CA ARG A 59 6.59 -11.95 -18.62
C ARG A 59 6.38 -10.45 -18.76
N ASN A 60 5.87 -9.83 -17.70
CA ASN A 60 5.57 -8.41 -17.68
C ASN A 60 6.88 -7.61 -17.64
N ASN A 61 6.80 -6.33 -17.99
CA ASN A 61 7.97 -5.46 -17.90
C ASN A 61 8.44 -5.42 -16.43
N PRO A 62 9.75 -5.60 -16.13
CA PRO A 62 10.25 -5.54 -14.75
C PRO A 62 9.84 -4.26 -14.02
N PHE A 63 9.65 -3.15 -14.74
CA PHE A 63 9.05 -1.94 -14.21
C PHE A 63 7.63 -2.19 -13.69
N GLU A 64 6.74 -2.72 -14.53
CA GLU A 64 5.35 -2.99 -14.16
C GLU A 64 5.27 -3.99 -13.00
N SER A 65 5.98 -5.11 -13.10
CA SER A 65 5.97 -6.17 -12.08
C SER A 65 6.50 -5.69 -10.73
N SER A 66 7.50 -4.82 -10.70
CA SER A 66 8.06 -4.29 -9.46
C SER A 66 7.09 -3.36 -8.72
N PHE A 67 6.46 -2.42 -9.43
CA PHE A 67 5.51 -1.48 -8.82
C PHE A 67 4.18 -2.17 -8.50
N TYR A 68 3.74 -3.11 -9.34
CA TYR A 68 2.58 -3.94 -9.06
C TYR A 68 2.80 -4.80 -7.81
N PHE A 69 3.93 -5.51 -7.73
CA PHE A 69 4.25 -6.32 -6.55
C PHE A 69 4.30 -5.48 -5.27
N SER A 70 4.95 -4.31 -5.32
CA SER A 70 5.02 -3.39 -4.18
C SER A 70 3.62 -2.95 -3.70
N ALA A 71 2.73 -2.56 -4.62
CA ALA A 71 1.35 -2.22 -4.27
C ALA A 71 0.61 -3.42 -3.64
N MET A 72 0.74 -4.60 -4.23
CA MET A 72 0.07 -5.82 -3.78
C MET A 72 0.57 -6.27 -2.40
N MET A 73 1.86 -6.14 -2.13
CA MET A 73 2.47 -6.45 -0.83
C MET A 73 2.09 -5.43 0.23
N LEU A 74 2.15 -4.13 -0.08
CA LEU A 74 1.84 -3.08 0.87
C LEU A 74 0.39 -3.15 1.35
N PHE A 75 -0.54 -3.46 0.44
CA PHE A 75 -1.95 -3.66 0.78
C PHE A 75 -2.26 -5.08 1.28
N SER A 76 -1.25 -5.94 1.40
CA SER A 76 -1.41 -7.34 1.85
C SER A 76 -2.43 -8.14 1.03
N VAL A 77 -2.59 -7.81 -0.26
CA VAL A 77 -3.49 -8.55 -1.17
C VAL A 77 -2.77 -9.79 -1.69
N GLY A 78 -1.53 -9.64 -2.19
CA GLY A 78 -0.63 -10.74 -2.54
C GLY A 78 -1.24 -11.85 -3.39
N ASN A 79 -1.74 -11.54 -4.59
CA ASN A 79 -2.39 -12.50 -5.50
C ASN A 79 -1.54 -13.74 -5.84
N GLY A 80 -0.22 -13.67 -5.68
CA GLY A 80 0.70 -14.80 -5.88
C GLY A 80 1.09 -15.03 -7.34
N ASP A 81 0.72 -14.13 -8.23
CA ASP A 81 1.16 -14.07 -9.63
C ASP A 81 2.60 -13.59 -9.77
N VAL A 82 3.00 -12.62 -8.92
CA VAL A 82 4.40 -12.21 -8.71
C VAL A 82 4.77 -12.53 -7.26
N ILE A 83 5.82 -13.31 -7.07
CA ILE A 83 6.28 -13.76 -5.74
C ILE A 83 7.72 -13.33 -5.45
N PRO A 84 8.05 -13.02 -4.19
CA PRO A 84 9.41 -12.65 -3.85
C PRO A 84 10.33 -13.87 -3.82
N HIS A 85 11.54 -13.69 -4.35
CA HIS A 85 12.58 -14.71 -4.43
C HIS A 85 13.90 -14.21 -3.83
N GLY A 86 14.71 -15.14 -3.30
CA GLY A 86 16.01 -14.82 -2.70
C GLY A 86 15.91 -13.71 -1.63
N ILE A 87 16.73 -12.67 -1.78
CA ILE A 87 16.76 -11.51 -0.89
C ILE A 87 15.48 -10.67 -0.95
N GLY A 88 14.72 -10.75 -2.05
CA GLY A 88 13.42 -10.09 -2.20
C GLY A 88 12.41 -10.49 -1.11
N ARG A 89 12.55 -11.69 -0.52
CA ARG A 89 11.70 -12.14 0.60
C ARG A 89 11.85 -11.29 1.86
N LEU A 90 13.08 -10.89 2.18
CA LEU A 90 13.34 -10.02 3.34
C LEU A 90 12.81 -8.61 3.09
N ILE A 91 13.01 -8.10 1.87
CA ILE A 91 12.50 -6.78 1.47
C ILE A 91 10.96 -6.77 1.55
N ALA A 92 10.31 -7.79 1.00
CA ALA A 92 8.85 -7.94 1.02
C ALA A 92 8.30 -8.09 2.45
N ALA A 93 9.01 -8.76 3.35
CA ALA A 93 8.61 -8.87 4.75
C ALA A 93 8.64 -7.50 5.46
N VAL A 94 9.65 -6.68 5.19
CA VAL A 94 9.73 -5.31 5.73
C VAL A 94 8.63 -4.42 5.14
N GLU A 95 8.39 -4.52 3.83
CA GLU A 95 7.31 -3.79 3.16
C GLU A 95 5.93 -4.15 3.73
N ALA A 96 5.66 -5.44 3.93
CA ALA A 96 4.41 -5.91 4.53
C ALA A 96 4.24 -5.40 5.97
N LEU A 97 5.32 -5.36 6.76
CA LEU A 97 5.29 -4.80 8.11
C LEU A 97 4.92 -3.30 8.10
N ILE A 98 5.48 -2.54 7.16
CA ILE A 98 5.14 -1.12 6.98
C ILE A 98 3.69 -0.99 6.56
N GLY A 99 3.23 -1.76 5.57
CA GLY A 99 1.85 -1.77 5.09
C GLY A 99 0.84 -2.04 6.20
N TYR A 100 1.12 -3.01 7.07
CA TYR A 100 0.28 -3.32 8.22
C TYR A 100 0.28 -2.22 9.28
N THR A 101 1.42 -1.55 9.48
CA THR A 101 1.58 -0.51 10.51
C THR A 101 0.96 0.82 10.08
N LEU A 102 0.89 1.10 8.78
CA LEU A 102 0.43 2.39 8.24
C LEU A 102 -0.98 2.80 8.66
N PRO A 103 -2.02 1.96 8.52
CA PRO A 103 -3.36 2.27 9.00
C PRO A 103 -3.38 2.60 10.50
N ALA A 104 -2.68 1.80 11.33
CA ALA A 104 -2.63 2.00 12.77
C ALA A 104 -1.92 3.31 13.14
N ALA A 105 -0.80 3.62 12.49
CA ALA A 105 -0.07 4.86 12.68
C ALA A 105 -0.89 6.09 12.26
N PHE A 106 -1.63 5.99 11.15
CA PHE A 106 -2.53 7.04 10.70
C PHE A 106 -3.66 7.29 11.69
N VAL A 107 -4.30 6.23 12.20
CA VAL A 107 -5.32 6.34 13.23
C VAL A 107 -4.75 7.03 14.47
N ALA A 108 -3.61 6.54 14.99
CA ALA A 108 -2.95 7.16 16.14
C ALA A 108 -2.69 8.66 15.91
N LYS A 109 -2.15 9.05 14.74
CA LYS A 109 -1.92 10.45 14.38
C LYS A 109 -3.22 11.27 14.44
N VAL A 110 -4.30 10.78 13.83
CA VAL A 110 -5.60 11.48 13.80
C VAL A 110 -6.18 11.64 15.20
N PHE A 111 -5.95 10.68 16.11
CA PHE A 111 -6.38 10.79 17.50
C PHE A 111 -5.53 11.79 18.29
N PHE A 112 -4.20 11.73 18.20
CA PHE A 112 -3.31 12.66 18.92
C PHE A 112 -3.46 14.11 18.43
N ASP A 113 -3.69 14.34 17.14
CA ASP A 113 -3.93 15.69 16.61
C ASP A 113 -5.25 16.31 17.10
N ARG A 114 -6.17 15.53 17.70
CA ARG A 114 -7.40 16.06 18.32
C ARG A 114 -7.23 16.51 19.77
N GLU A 115 -6.19 16.03 20.46
CA GLU A 115 -5.95 16.37 21.86
C GLU A 115 -5.15 17.67 22.04
N LYS A 116 -4.60 18.22 20.94
CA LYS A 116 -3.98 19.54 20.89
C LYS A 116 -4.96 20.61 20.44
#